data_AF-A0A662R3A4-F1
#
_entry.id   AF-A0A662R3A4-F1
#
_cell.length_a   1.000
_cell.length_b   1.000
_cell.length_c   1.000
_cell.angle_alpha   90.00
_cell.angle_beta   90.00
_cell.angle_gamma   90.00
#
_symmetry.space_group_name_H-M   'P 1'
#
loop_
_entity.id
_entity.type
_entity.pdbx_description
1 polymer ?
#
loop_
_entity_poly.entity_id
_entity_poly.type
_entity_poly.pdbx_seq_one_letter_code
_entity_poly.pdbx_strand_id
1 'polypeptide(L)'
;GQTVQNAVQQYRRDRDPKEPFFTFGRCLAHFAVDTDLVYMTTHLKGGSTVFLPFNRGRDGGAGNPDNPDGFRTSYLWDEVWQKDRLLEIIAQYLQVVELEDDRGKKTGERSLIFPRYHQLDAVRRLVAHANGHGSGQHYLIQHSAGSGKSNTIAWLCHQLSGLHDAEDRRVFDSIIVITDRRVLDRQLRRTIRQFEQVRGVVEAITTQKSRNLARM
;
A
#
# COMPACT_ATOMS: atom_id res chain seq x y z
N GLY A 1 2.64 32.04 -4.87
CA GLY A 1 1.97 31.13 -3.92
C GLY A 1 2.95 30.10 -3.43
N GLN A 2 2.71 29.51 -2.25
CA GLN A 2 3.46 28.33 -1.81
C GLN A 2 2.98 27.11 -2.59
N THR A 3 3.90 26.35 -3.16
CA THR A 3 3.63 25.13 -3.93
C THR A 3 4.02 23.91 -3.12
N VAL A 4 3.62 22.72 -3.58
CA VAL A 4 4.05 21.45 -3.00
C VAL A 4 5.58 21.31 -2.99
N GLN A 5 6.28 21.93 -3.96
CA GLN A 5 7.75 21.94 -3.98
C GLN A 5 8.34 22.76 -2.84
N ASN A 6 7.69 23.85 -2.43
CA ASN A 6 8.12 24.61 -1.25
C ASN A 6 7.95 23.78 0.03
N ALA A 7 6.83 23.06 0.17
CA ALA A 7 6.60 22.16 1.31
C ALA A 7 7.61 21.00 1.34
N VAL A 8 7.89 20.36 0.19
CA VAL A 8 8.94 19.33 0.08
C VAL A 8 10.32 19.88 0.43
N GLN A 9 10.64 21.10 -0.02
CA GLN A 9 11.91 21.75 0.31
C GLN A 9 12.02 22.05 1.80
N GLN A 10 10.95 22.52 2.44
CA GLN A 10 10.90 22.75 3.88
C GLN A 10 11.16 21.46 4.67
N TYR A 11 10.53 20.34 4.30
CA TYR A 11 10.83 19.04 4.91
C TYR A 11 12.28 18.60 4.73
N ARG A 12 12.89 18.91 3.59
CA ARG A 12 14.28 18.51 3.27
C ARG A 12 15.34 19.38 3.94
N ARG A 13 15.07 20.66 4.15
CA ARG A 13 16.07 21.67 4.53
C ARG A 13 15.85 22.28 5.91
N ASP A 14 14.61 22.44 6.33
CA ASP A 14 14.25 23.24 7.51
C ASP A 14 13.75 22.39 8.68
N ARG A 15 13.70 21.07 8.52
CA ARG A 15 13.31 20.10 9.55
C ARG A 15 14.47 19.18 9.82
N ASP A 16 14.92 19.11 11.07
CA ASP A 16 15.99 18.18 11.45
C ASP A 16 15.37 16.78 11.68
N PRO A 17 15.73 15.75 10.87
CA PRO A 17 15.22 14.40 11.06
C PRO A 17 15.57 13.78 12.42
N LYS A 18 16.54 14.35 13.15
CA LYS A 18 16.94 13.90 14.49
C LYS A 18 15.99 14.39 15.58
N GLU A 19 15.09 15.33 15.30
CA GLU A 19 14.09 15.74 16.28
C GLU A 19 13.21 14.53 16.65
N PRO A 20 12.85 14.38 17.95
CA PRO A 20 12.07 13.24 18.41
C PRO A 20 10.76 13.04 17.65
N PHE A 21 10.14 14.11 17.13
CA PHE A 21 8.88 14.01 16.37
C PHE A 21 9.06 13.36 14.99
N PHE A 22 10.22 13.56 14.35
CA PHE A 22 10.53 13.04 13.01
C PHE A 22 11.27 11.70 13.03
N THR A 23 11.52 11.15 14.21
CA THR A 23 12.15 9.84 14.35
C THR A 23 11.27 8.76 13.69
N PHE A 24 11.92 7.82 13.00
CA PHE A 24 11.26 6.75 12.24
C PHE A 24 10.14 6.06 13.05
N GLY A 25 8.96 5.95 12.44
CA GLY A 25 7.80 5.25 13.02
C GLY A 25 6.93 6.08 13.97
N ARG A 26 7.33 7.31 14.35
CA ARG A 26 6.44 8.22 15.10
C ARG A 26 5.39 8.88 14.22
N CYS A 27 5.83 9.43 13.10
CA CYS A 27 4.94 9.85 12.03
C CYS A 27 4.80 8.70 11.03
N LEU A 28 3.56 8.31 10.72
CA LEU A 28 3.30 7.21 9.79
C LEU A 28 3.49 7.64 8.32
N ALA A 29 3.27 8.93 8.04
CA ALA A 29 3.58 9.60 6.80
C ALA A 29 3.68 11.12 7.03
N HIS A 30 4.42 11.79 6.16
CA HIS A 30 4.50 13.24 6.05
C HIS A 30 3.93 13.65 4.69
N PHE A 31 2.95 14.55 4.69
CA PHE A 31 2.28 15.02 3.48
C PHE A 31 2.70 16.46 3.17
N ALA A 32 3.16 16.68 1.93
CA ALA A 32 3.33 17.98 1.32
C ALA A 32 2.16 18.18 0.35
N VAL A 33 1.39 19.26 0.54
CA VAL A 33 0.10 19.47 -0.13
C VAL A 33 0.02 20.91 -0.63
N ASP A 34 -0.43 21.09 -1.86
CA ASP A 34 -0.98 22.37 -2.35
C ASP A 34 -2.40 22.16 -2.91
N THR A 35 -2.91 23.12 -3.68
CA THR A 35 -4.26 23.07 -4.27
C THR A 35 -4.41 22.01 -5.37
N ASP A 36 -3.31 21.54 -5.93
CA ASP A 36 -3.27 20.72 -7.13
C ASP A 36 -2.67 19.33 -6.91
N LEU A 37 -1.65 19.23 -6.05
CA LEU A 37 -0.79 18.06 -5.90
C LEU A 37 -0.55 17.70 -4.43
N VAL A 38 -0.43 16.40 -4.20
CA VAL A 38 -0.06 15.77 -2.94
C VAL A 38 1.16 14.91 -3.14
N TYR A 39 2.15 15.10 -2.28
CA TYR A 39 3.34 14.26 -2.19
C TYR A 39 3.50 13.77 -0.76
N MET A 40 4.03 12.57 -0.59
CA MET A 40 4.24 11.98 0.74
C MET A 40 5.61 11.32 0.88
N THR A 41 6.10 11.24 2.11
CA THR A 41 7.23 10.38 2.50
C THR A 41 6.96 9.73 3.85
N THR A 42 7.51 8.55 4.13
CA THR A 42 7.40 7.88 5.44
C THR A 42 8.63 8.07 6.32
N HIS A 43 9.70 8.67 5.79
CA HIS A 43 10.94 8.84 6.52
C HIS A 43 11.72 10.06 5.99
N LEU A 44 11.93 11.06 6.85
CA LEU A 44 12.79 12.19 6.56
C LEU A 44 14.26 11.80 6.69
N LYS A 45 15.05 12.10 5.67
CA LYS A 45 16.51 11.92 5.61
C LYS A 45 17.22 13.23 5.21
N GLY A 46 16.63 14.37 5.58
CA GLY A 46 17.09 15.69 5.19
C GLY A 46 17.09 15.84 3.66
N GLY A 47 18.18 16.31 3.08
CA GLY A 47 18.30 16.54 1.63
C GLY A 47 18.05 15.30 0.76
N SER A 48 18.31 14.09 1.27
CA SER A 48 18.11 12.83 0.53
C SER A 48 16.69 12.26 0.65
N THR A 49 15.78 12.93 1.36
CA THR A 49 14.39 12.51 1.51
C THR A 49 13.72 12.38 0.15
N VAL A 50 13.14 11.21 -0.14
CA VAL A 50 12.36 10.99 -1.36
C VAL A 50 10.88 11.15 -1.04
N PHE A 51 10.21 12.00 -1.81
CA PHE A 51 8.76 12.17 -1.77
C PHE A 51 8.15 11.49 -2.99
N LEU A 52 7.10 10.71 -2.75
CA LEU A 52 6.34 10.00 -3.76
C LEU A 52 5.00 10.72 -4.00
N PRO A 53 4.50 10.76 -5.24
CA PRO A 53 3.18 11.33 -5.50
C PRO A 53 2.10 10.48 -4.82
N PHE A 54 1.11 11.15 -4.25
CA PHE A 54 -0.08 10.54 -3.65
C PHE A 54 -1.35 11.04 -4.36
N ASN A 55 -1.27 11.15 -5.67
CA ASN A 55 -2.31 11.76 -6.52
C ASN A 55 -3.21 10.70 -7.16
N ARG A 56 -4.44 11.09 -7.53
CA ARG A 56 -5.47 10.23 -8.15
C ARG A 56 -5.15 9.84 -9.60
N GLY A 57 -4.24 10.56 -10.24
CA GLY A 57 -4.05 10.52 -11.68
C GLY A 57 -5.05 11.42 -12.41
N ARG A 58 -4.72 11.81 -13.64
CA ARG A 58 -5.57 12.64 -14.49
C ARG A 58 -5.45 12.16 -15.92
N ASP A 59 -6.55 11.70 -16.52
CA ASP A 59 -6.62 11.29 -17.93
C ASP A 59 -5.53 10.26 -18.32
N GLY A 60 -5.26 9.31 -17.43
CA GLY A 60 -4.19 8.30 -17.60
C GLY A 60 -2.77 8.80 -17.26
N GLY A 61 -2.62 10.07 -16.86
CA GLY A 61 -1.37 10.71 -16.49
C GLY A 61 -1.24 11.07 -15.01
N ALA A 62 -0.23 11.89 -14.70
CA ALA A 62 0.07 12.38 -13.36
C ALA A 62 -0.85 13.54 -12.94
N GLY A 63 -0.93 13.80 -11.63
CA GLY A 63 -1.74 14.88 -11.05
C GLY A 63 -3.11 14.39 -10.58
N ASN A 64 -4.03 15.33 -10.35
CA ASN A 64 -5.37 15.07 -9.86
C ASN A 64 -6.41 15.59 -10.86
N PRO A 65 -7.60 14.96 -10.93
CA PRO A 65 -8.69 15.45 -11.77
C PRO A 65 -9.16 16.83 -11.28
N ASP A 66 -9.81 17.57 -12.18
CA ASP A 66 -10.44 18.84 -11.79
C ASP A 66 -11.58 18.59 -10.81
N ASN A 67 -11.71 19.47 -9.82
CA ASN A 67 -12.80 19.45 -8.85
C ASN A 67 -13.58 20.77 -9.00
N PRO A 68 -14.79 20.76 -9.60
CA PRO A 68 -15.61 21.96 -9.75
C PRO A 68 -16.00 22.61 -8.41
N ASP A 69 -16.06 21.81 -7.35
CA ASP A 69 -16.56 22.20 -6.04
C ASP A 69 -15.44 22.54 -5.04
N GLY A 70 -14.17 22.54 -5.48
CA GLY A 70 -13.05 22.85 -4.58
C GLY A 70 -11.67 22.56 -5.15
N PHE A 71 -10.72 22.27 -4.25
CA PHE A 71 -9.34 21.96 -4.64
C PHE A 71 -9.24 20.55 -5.23
N ARG A 72 -8.29 20.35 -6.17
CA ARG A 72 -8.03 19.03 -6.75
C ARG A 72 -7.49 18.04 -5.71
N THR A 73 -6.97 18.55 -4.60
CA THR A 73 -6.46 17.78 -3.46
C THR A 73 -7.52 17.45 -2.41
N SER A 74 -8.79 17.81 -2.63
CA SER A 74 -9.82 17.66 -1.58
C SER A 74 -10.09 16.24 -1.12
N TYR A 75 -9.90 15.26 -2.01
CA TYR A 75 -9.96 13.84 -1.68
C TYR A 75 -9.08 13.46 -0.47
N LEU A 76 -8.03 14.24 -0.18
CA LEU A 76 -7.17 13.98 0.96
C LEU A 76 -7.95 14.08 2.28
N TRP A 77 -8.74 15.13 2.45
CA TRP A 77 -9.59 15.26 3.64
C TRP A 77 -10.95 14.60 3.47
N ASP A 78 -11.54 14.61 2.28
CA ASP A 78 -12.88 14.05 2.04
C ASP A 78 -12.89 12.51 2.05
N GLU A 79 -11.81 11.85 1.62
CA GLU A 79 -11.76 10.39 1.44
C GLU A 79 -10.64 9.72 2.25
N VAL A 80 -9.44 10.31 2.33
CA VAL A 80 -8.26 9.62 2.86
C VAL A 80 -8.10 9.82 4.37
N TRP A 81 -8.29 11.05 4.86
CA TRP A 81 -8.11 11.42 6.27
C TRP A 81 -9.39 11.31 7.11
N GLN A 82 -10.45 10.75 6.54
CA GLN A 82 -11.62 10.36 7.33
C GLN A 82 -11.23 9.33 8.39
N LYS A 83 -11.80 9.44 9.59
CA LYS A 83 -11.42 8.64 10.76
C LYS A 83 -11.34 7.14 10.45
N ASP A 84 -12.43 6.58 9.89
CA ASP A 84 -12.50 5.14 9.61
C ASP A 84 -11.52 4.73 8.52
N ARG A 85 -11.23 5.64 7.58
CA ARG A 85 -10.29 5.42 6.47
C ARG A 85 -8.84 5.43 6.93
N LEU A 86 -8.50 6.29 7.89
CA LEU A 86 -7.18 6.27 8.53
C LEU A 86 -6.99 5.01 9.36
N LEU A 87 -7.99 4.60 10.14
CA LEU A 87 -7.93 3.36 10.93
C LEU A 87 -7.77 2.14 10.02
N GLU A 88 -8.50 2.09 8.91
CA GLU A 88 -8.34 1.07 7.86
C GLU A 88 -6.92 1.07 7.29
N ILE A 89 -6.37 2.22 6.91
CA ILE A 89 -4.99 2.32 6.38
C ILE A 89 -3.98 1.79 7.41
N ILE A 90 -4.14 2.17 8.68
CA ILE A 90 -3.25 1.75 9.75
C ILE A 90 -3.34 0.24 9.98
N ALA A 91 -4.54 -0.32 10.03
CA ALA A 91 -4.75 -1.73 10.34
C ALA A 91 -4.40 -2.66 9.16
N GLN A 92 -4.73 -2.26 7.93
CA GLN A 92 -4.76 -3.14 6.77
C GLN A 92 -3.61 -2.90 5.78
N TYR A 93 -2.93 -1.75 5.84
CA TYR A 93 -1.94 -1.37 4.83
C TYR A 93 -0.54 -1.08 5.37
N LEU A 94 -0.42 -0.45 6.53
CA LEU A 94 0.89 -0.05 7.08
C LEU A 94 1.77 -1.25 7.42
N GLN A 95 3.02 -1.21 6.96
CA GLN A 95 3.99 -2.28 7.21
C GLN A 95 5.38 -1.73 7.51
N VAL A 96 6.02 -2.25 8.55
CA VAL A 96 7.45 -2.09 8.74
C VAL A 96 8.16 -3.28 8.12
N VAL A 97 9.01 -3.02 7.14
CA VAL A 97 9.84 -4.03 6.48
C VAL A 97 11.31 -3.76 6.73
N GLU A 98 12.10 -4.83 6.82
CA GLU A 98 13.55 -4.74 6.81
C GLU A 98 14.05 -4.70 5.35
N LEU A 99 14.95 -3.78 5.05
CA LEU A 99 15.55 -3.62 3.73
C LEU A 99 16.62 -4.71 3.52
N GLU A 100 16.69 -5.19 2.29
CA GLU A 100 17.68 -6.17 1.84
C GLU A 100 18.62 -5.50 0.83
N ASP A 101 19.87 -5.93 0.80
CA ASP A 101 20.83 -5.54 -0.23
C ASP A 101 20.54 -6.24 -1.57
N ASP A 102 21.31 -5.91 -2.61
CA ASP A 102 21.16 -6.51 -3.94
C ASP A 102 21.36 -8.04 -3.97
N ARG A 103 21.93 -8.61 -2.90
CA ARG A 103 22.15 -10.06 -2.72
C ARG A 103 21.05 -10.71 -1.87
N GLY A 104 20.06 -9.94 -1.43
CA GLY A 104 18.96 -10.40 -0.58
C GLY A 104 19.33 -10.57 0.90
N LYS A 105 20.45 -10.00 1.35
CA LYS A 105 20.84 -10.01 2.75
C LYS A 105 20.20 -8.83 3.48
N LYS A 106 19.62 -9.11 4.65
CA LYS A 106 19.09 -8.10 5.56
C LYS A 106 20.16 -7.07 5.93
N THR A 107 19.83 -5.80 5.73
CA THR A 107 20.73 -4.66 5.99
C THR A 107 20.62 -4.15 7.43
N GLY A 108 19.57 -4.56 8.17
CA GLY A 108 19.21 -3.96 9.46
C GLY A 108 18.46 -2.63 9.34
N GLU A 109 18.41 -2.01 8.15
CA GLU A 109 17.62 -0.80 7.92
C GLU A 109 16.13 -1.15 7.82
N ARG A 110 15.27 -0.36 8.48
CA ARG A 110 13.82 -0.52 8.44
C ARG A 110 13.20 0.54 7.54
N SER A 111 12.14 0.15 6.85
CA SER A 111 11.32 1.03 6.02
C SER A 111 9.85 0.85 6.38
N LEU A 112 9.13 1.97 6.50
CA LEU A 112 7.70 1.99 6.70
C LEU A 112 7.04 2.14 5.33
N ILE A 113 6.24 1.15 4.94
CA ILE A 113 5.44 1.16 3.72
C ILE A 113 4.09 1.79 4.05
N PHE A 114 3.83 2.93 3.43
CA PHE A 114 2.52 3.56 3.35
C PHE A 114 1.97 3.33 1.93
N PRO A 115 0.68 2.96 1.75
CA PRO A 115 0.13 2.68 0.42
C PRO A 115 0.14 3.94 -0.43
N ARG A 116 0.41 3.81 -1.74
CA ARG A 116 0.15 4.90 -2.70
C ARG A 116 -1.35 4.95 -3.01
N TYR A 117 -1.85 6.13 -3.39
CA TYR A 117 -3.29 6.34 -3.62
C TYR A 117 -3.89 5.31 -4.59
N HIS A 118 -3.26 5.07 -5.75
CA HIS A 118 -3.78 4.12 -6.73
C HIS A 118 -3.84 2.67 -6.21
N GLN A 119 -2.95 2.31 -5.28
CA GLN A 119 -2.97 0.98 -4.67
C GLN A 119 -4.12 0.86 -3.67
N LEU A 120 -4.34 1.92 -2.89
CA LEU A 120 -5.46 2.01 -1.95
C LEU A 120 -6.80 1.95 -2.70
N ASP A 121 -6.97 2.77 -3.74
CA ASP A 121 -8.16 2.80 -4.58
C ASP A 121 -8.43 1.44 -5.22
N ALA A 122 -7.43 0.83 -5.86
CA ALA A 122 -7.58 -0.48 -6.50
C ALA A 122 -8.03 -1.56 -5.52
N VAL A 123 -7.39 -1.67 -4.36
CA VAL A 123 -7.75 -2.69 -3.35
C VAL A 123 -9.16 -2.44 -2.83
N ARG A 124 -9.50 -1.20 -2.44
CA ARG A 124 -10.83 -0.87 -1.91
C ARG A 124 -11.94 -1.19 -2.89
N ARG A 125 -11.77 -0.81 -4.16
CA ARG A 125 -12.76 -1.07 -5.21
C ARG A 125 -12.97 -2.57 -5.44
N LEU A 126 -11.89 -3.34 -5.47
CA LEU A 126 -11.97 -4.79 -5.65
C LEU A 126 -12.64 -5.48 -4.46
N VAL A 127 -12.28 -5.12 -3.23
CA VAL A 127 -12.87 -5.67 -2.02
C VAL A 127 -14.36 -5.32 -1.93
N ALA A 128 -14.71 -4.05 -2.17
CA ALA A 128 -16.10 -3.60 -2.16
C ALA A 128 -16.94 -4.33 -3.22
N HIS A 129 -16.40 -4.48 -4.44
CA HIS A 129 -17.09 -5.19 -5.51
C HIS A 129 -17.25 -6.69 -5.19
N ALA A 130 -16.20 -7.35 -4.70
CA ALA A 130 -16.25 -8.76 -4.29
C ALA A 130 -17.23 -8.99 -3.13
N ASN A 131 -17.35 -8.03 -2.21
CA ASN A 131 -18.32 -8.12 -1.11
C ASN A 131 -19.77 -8.08 -1.60
N GLY A 132 -20.06 -7.28 -2.62
CA GLY A 132 -21.40 -7.16 -3.20
C GLY A 132 -21.77 -8.24 -4.21
N HIS A 133 -20.79 -8.87 -4.88
CA HIS A 133 -21.03 -9.78 -6.00
C HIS A 133 -20.51 -11.20 -5.77
N GLY A 134 -19.80 -11.45 -4.67
CA GLY A 134 -19.18 -12.73 -4.38
C GLY A 134 -18.00 -13.08 -5.29
N SER A 135 -17.74 -14.38 -5.40
CA SER A 135 -16.67 -14.95 -6.24
C SER A 135 -17.08 -15.06 -7.72
N GLY A 136 -16.18 -15.54 -8.59
CA GLY A 136 -16.45 -15.75 -10.02
C GLY A 136 -16.32 -14.52 -10.92
N GLN A 137 -15.93 -13.37 -10.36
CA GLN A 137 -15.73 -12.13 -11.11
C GLN A 137 -14.31 -12.01 -11.70
N HIS A 138 -14.19 -11.28 -12.82
CA HIS A 138 -12.92 -11.04 -13.51
C HIS A 138 -12.53 -9.57 -13.45
N TYR A 139 -11.27 -9.30 -13.06
CA TYR A 139 -10.76 -7.95 -12.93
C TYR A 139 -9.42 -7.81 -13.67
N LEU A 140 -9.25 -6.70 -14.39
CA LEU A 140 -7.97 -6.31 -14.98
C LEU A 140 -7.48 -5.02 -14.31
N ILE A 141 -6.33 -5.11 -13.64
CA ILE A 141 -5.70 -3.97 -12.96
C ILE A 141 -4.40 -3.65 -13.68
N GLN A 142 -4.30 -2.44 -14.22
CA GLN A 142 -3.14 -1.98 -14.97
C GLN A 142 -2.30 -1.01 -14.15
N HIS A 143 -1.16 -1.48 -13.68
CA HIS A 143 -0.19 -0.72 -12.91
C HIS A 143 1.14 -0.64 -13.66
N SER A 144 1.71 0.56 -13.76
CA SER A 144 3.02 0.79 -14.40
C SER A 144 4.15 0.00 -13.72
N ALA A 145 5.26 -0.22 -14.43
CA ALA A 145 6.45 -0.83 -13.83
C ALA A 145 6.97 0.02 -12.66
N GLY A 146 7.41 -0.63 -11.57
CA GLY A 146 7.91 0.07 -10.36
C GLY A 146 6.86 0.76 -9.48
N SER A 147 5.56 0.67 -9.81
CA SER A 147 4.47 1.28 -9.02
C SER A 147 4.12 0.55 -7.72
N GLY A 148 4.80 -0.57 -7.40
CA GLY A 148 4.55 -1.35 -6.20
C GLY A 148 3.42 -2.40 -6.32
N LYS A 149 3.17 -2.93 -7.53
CA LYS A 149 2.16 -3.97 -7.81
C LYS A 149 2.10 -5.10 -6.78
N SER A 150 3.26 -5.58 -6.32
CA SER A 150 3.37 -6.64 -5.32
C SER A 150 2.57 -6.29 -4.06
N ASN A 151 2.71 -5.06 -3.56
CA ASN A 151 2.01 -4.66 -2.34
C ASN A 151 0.50 -4.63 -2.56
N THR A 152 0.04 -4.17 -3.73
CA THR A 152 -1.39 -4.19 -4.08
C THR A 152 -1.95 -5.61 -4.06
N ILE A 153 -1.25 -6.57 -4.66
CA ILE A 153 -1.68 -7.98 -4.67
C ILE A 153 -1.71 -8.51 -3.23
N ALA A 154 -0.66 -8.27 -2.45
CA ALA A 154 -0.58 -8.78 -1.08
C ALA A 154 -1.67 -8.19 -0.17
N TRP A 155 -1.93 -6.88 -0.24
CA TRP A 155 -3.02 -6.24 0.51
C TRP A 155 -4.39 -6.77 0.08
N LEU A 156 -4.60 -6.97 -1.22
CA LEU A 156 -5.84 -7.55 -1.73
C LEU A 156 -6.02 -8.97 -1.18
N CYS A 157 -5.01 -9.84 -1.28
CA CYS A 157 -5.08 -11.20 -0.76
C CYS A 157 -5.38 -11.22 0.74
N HIS A 158 -4.74 -10.34 1.51
CA HIS A 158 -5.00 -10.23 2.93
C HIS A 158 -6.48 -9.88 3.20
N GLN A 159 -7.02 -8.84 2.55
CA GLN A 159 -8.40 -8.43 2.80
C GLN A 159 -9.42 -9.46 2.29
N LEU A 160 -9.19 -10.06 1.13
CA LEU A 160 -10.07 -11.11 0.60
C LEU A 160 -10.09 -12.35 1.51
N SER A 161 -8.98 -12.67 2.20
CA SER A 161 -8.95 -13.83 3.11
C SER A 161 -9.84 -13.67 4.34
N GLY A 162 -10.13 -12.42 4.71
CA GLY A 162 -11.01 -12.06 5.83
C GLY A 162 -12.39 -11.58 5.39
N LEU A 163 -12.72 -11.65 4.09
CA LEU A 163 -13.97 -11.12 3.56
C LEU A 163 -15.14 -12.06 3.85
N HIS A 164 -16.17 -11.53 4.52
CA HIS A 164 -17.39 -12.25 4.84
C HIS A 164 -18.60 -11.53 4.26
N ASP A 165 -19.62 -12.30 3.83
CA ASP A 165 -20.89 -11.78 3.34
C ASP A 165 -21.80 -11.29 4.47
N ALA A 166 -23.01 -10.84 4.13
CA ALA A 166 -23.99 -10.34 5.10
C ALA A 166 -24.45 -11.39 6.11
N GLU A 167 -24.27 -12.68 5.80
CA GLU A 167 -24.59 -13.81 6.68
C GLU A 167 -23.35 -14.32 7.45
N ASP A 168 -22.26 -13.55 7.48
CA ASP A 168 -20.98 -13.87 8.13
C ASP A 168 -20.32 -15.15 7.57
N ARG A 169 -20.55 -15.46 6.29
CA ARG A 169 -19.90 -16.57 5.60
C ARG A 169 -18.74 -16.05 4.78
N ARG A 170 -17.64 -16.81 4.75
CA ARG A 170 -16.47 -16.47 3.92
C ARG A 170 -16.86 -16.36 2.46
N VAL A 171 -16.50 -15.25 1.83
CA VAL A 171 -16.71 -15.06 0.38
C VAL A 171 -15.73 -15.92 -0.44
N PHE A 172 -14.54 -16.16 0.09
CA PHE A 172 -13.51 -16.97 -0.53
C PHE A 172 -12.97 -18.03 0.44
N ASP A 173 -13.04 -19.29 0.05
CA ASP A 173 -12.45 -20.40 0.82
C ASP A 173 -10.93 -20.47 0.68
N SER A 174 -10.40 -20.02 -0.47
CA SER A 174 -8.98 -20.10 -0.80
C SER A 174 -8.57 -19.02 -1.79
N ILE A 175 -7.33 -18.53 -1.65
CA ILE A 175 -6.75 -17.51 -2.51
C ILE A 175 -5.44 -18.04 -3.08
N ILE A 176 -5.34 -18.11 -4.40
CA ILE A 176 -4.15 -18.59 -5.11
C ILE A 176 -3.53 -17.44 -5.88
N VAL A 177 -2.26 -17.14 -5.59
CA VAL A 177 -1.50 -16.11 -6.30
C VAL A 177 -0.46 -16.77 -7.20
N ILE A 178 -0.58 -16.53 -8.50
CA ILE A 178 0.34 -17.07 -9.51
C ILE A 178 1.21 -15.92 -10.01
N THR A 179 2.53 -16.09 -9.91
CA THR A 179 3.53 -15.11 -10.37
C THR A 179 4.63 -15.82 -11.16
N ASP A 180 5.05 -15.21 -12.26
CA ASP A 180 6.19 -15.63 -13.09
C ASP A 180 7.55 -15.29 -12.45
N ARG A 181 7.59 -14.32 -11.53
CA ARG A 181 8.81 -13.77 -10.93
C ARG A 181 9.10 -14.36 -9.55
N ARG A 182 10.24 -15.04 -9.40
CA ARG A 182 10.73 -15.58 -8.11
C ARG A 182 10.96 -14.50 -7.03
N VAL A 183 11.32 -13.28 -7.43
CA VAL A 183 11.52 -12.16 -6.49
C VAL A 183 10.18 -11.57 -6.02
N LEU A 184 9.19 -11.53 -6.91
CA LEU A 184 7.82 -11.10 -6.59
C LEU A 184 7.20 -12.04 -5.55
N ASP A 185 7.41 -13.34 -5.71
CA ASP A 185 6.98 -14.38 -4.76
C ASP A 185 7.54 -14.17 -3.33
N ARG A 186 8.82 -13.80 -3.18
CA ARG A 186 9.39 -13.52 -1.84
C ARG A 186 8.79 -12.28 -1.18
N GLN A 187 8.64 -11.18 -1.93
CA GLN A 187 8.07 -9.94 -1.41
C GLN A 187 6.60 -10.14 -1.02
N LEU A 188 5.81 -10.78 -1.89
CA LEU A 188 4.42 -11.11 -1.63
C LEU A 188 4.27 -11.97 -0.37
N ARG A 189 5.03 -13.05 -0.26
CA ARG A 189 4.99 -13.94 0.92
C ARG A 189 5.33 -13.20 2.20
N ARG A 190 6.35 -12.34 2.18
CA ARG A 190 6.72 -11.54 3.35
C ARG A 190 5.59 -10.60 3.74
N THR A 191 5.02 -9.91 2.76
CA THR A 191 3.95 -8.96 2.99
C THR A 191 2.72 -9.66 3.57
N ILE A 192 2.23 -10.74 2.97
CA ILE A 192 1.03 -11.43 3.47
C ILE A 192 1.28 -12.04 4.86
N ARG A 193 2.47 -12.60 5.12
CA ARG A 193 2.85 -13.12 6.44
C ARG A 193 2.86 -12.07 7.55
N GLN A 194 3.10 -10.80 7.23
CA GLN A 194 3.07 -9.73 8.24
C GLN A 194 1.64 -9.41 8.72
N PHE A 195 0.61 -9.76 7.94
CA PHE A 195 -0.79 -9.61 8.34
C PHE A 195 -1.43 -10.91 8.83
N GLU A 196 -0.69 -12.02 8.84
CA GLU A 196 -1.20 -13.26 9.41
C GLU A 196 -1.43 -13.08 10.91
N GLN A 197 -2.70 -13.09 11.31
CA GLN A 197 -3.09 -13.21 12.72
C GLN A 197 -2.88 -14.64 13.24
N VAL A 198 -2.95 -15.65 12.35
CA VAL A 198 -2.74 -17.08 12.65
C VAL A 198 -1.62 -17.62 11.76
N ARG A 199 -0.58 -18.21 12.37
CA ARG A 199 0.54 -18.82 11.64
C ARG A 199 0.07 -20.03 10.84
N GLY A 200 0.41 -20.09 9.55
CA GLY A 200 0.19 -21.27 8.69
C GLY A 200 -0.93 -21.13 7.65
N VAL A 201 -1.47 -19.93 7.45
CA VAL A 201 -2.52 -19.66 6.44
C VAL A 201 -1.88 -19.39 5.06
N VAL A 202 -0.64 -18.88 5.03
CA VAL A 202 0.11 -18.56 3.82
C VAL A 202 1.18 -19.61 3.56
N GLU A 203 0.87 -20.52 2.64
CA GLU A 203 1.81 -21.54 2.19
C GLU A 203 2.46 -21.23 0.85
N ALA A 204 3.76 -21.52 0.82
CA ALA A 204 4.63 -21.31 -0.31
C ALA A 204 4.64 -22.58 -1.17
N ILE A 205 3.96 -22.57 -2.31
CA ILE A 205 4.06 -23.67 -3.27
C ILE A 205 5.37 -23.51 -4.06
N THR A 206 6.32 -24.41 -3.81
CA THR A 206 7.55 -24.56 -4.58
C THR A 206 7.64 -25.98 -5.11
N THR A 207 8.41 -26.21 -6.18
CA THR A 207 8.52 -27.51 -6.86
C THR A 207 8.92 -28.66 -5.92
N GLN A 208 9.54 -28.36 -4.77
CA GLN A 208 9.92 -29.35 -3.75
C GLN A 208 8.79 -29.72 -2.76
N LYS A 209 7.71 -28.92 -2.66
CA LYS A 209 6.66 -29.02 -1.61
C LYS A 209 5.26 -29.42 -2.11
N SER A 210 5.09 -29.63 -3.42
CA SER A 210 3.80 -29.98 -4.05
C SER A 210 3.15 -31.28 -3.52
N ARG A 211 3.88 -32.11 -2.75
CA ARG A 211 3.39 -33.38 -2.20
C ARG A 211 2.45 -33.26 -0.99
N ASN A 212 2.40 -32.10 -0.31
CA ASN A 212 1.65 -32.00 0.96
C ASN A 212 0.20 -31.49 0.81
N LEU A 213 -0.19 -30.97 -0.36
CA LEU A 213 -1.55 -30.45 -0.60
C LEU A 213 -2.54 -31.49 -1.11
N ALA A 214 -2.09 -32.63 -1.63
CA ALA A 214 -2.98 -33.72 -2.08
C ALA A 214 -3.63 -34.49 -0.91
N ARG A 215 -3.61 -33.95 0.31
CA ARG A 215 -4.07 -34.58 1.56
C ARG A 215 -4.92 -33.66 2.45
N MET A 216 -5.20 -32.43 2.01
CA MET A 216 -6.17 -31.51 2.63
C MET A 216 -7.40 -31.43 1.74
#